data_AF-Q584P5-F1
#
_entry.id   AF-Q584P5-F1
#
_cell.length_a   1.000
_cell.length_b   1.000
_cell.length_c   1.000
_cell.angle_alpha   90.00
_cell.angle_beta   90.00
_cell.angle_gamma   90.00
#
_symmetry.space_group_name_H-M   'P 1'
#
loop_
_entity.id
_entity.type
_entity.pdbx_description
1 polymer ?
#
loop_
_entity_poly.entity_id
_entity_poly.type
_entity_poly.pdbx_seq_one_letter_code
_entity_poly.pdbx_strand_id
1 'polypeptide(L)'
;MTSPILRVVRFIRTFNLKESCSSQPYLWYFSICGVFITWANYAQYKRLKPMYPNYDEYRKSEGGRMLEAKRQEFADVIRYNNMVNTMRSDMGARL
;
A
#
# COMPACT_ATOMS: atom_id res chain seq x y z
N MET A 1 -35.45 -20.76 -2.01
CA MET A 1 -34.43 -19.69 -2.11
C MET A 1 -33.80 -19.50 -0.74
N THR A 2 -32.52 -19.84 -0.59
CA THR A 2 -31.78 -19.56 0.64
C THR A 2 -31.60 -18.05 0.78
N SER A 3 -32.06 -17.49 1.91
CA SER A 3 -31.88 -16.06 2.17
C SER A 3 -30.37 -15.72 2.16
N PRO A 4 -29.99 -14.56 1.58
CA PRO A 4 -28.59 -14.13 1.55
C PRO A 4 -27.97 -14.07 2.95
N ILE A 5 -28.79 -13.76 3.97
CA ILE A 5 -28.38 -13.72 5.38
C ILE A 5 -27.97 -15.11 5.87
N LEU A 6 -28.77 -16.15 5.58
CA LEU A 6 -28.43 -17.53 5.97
C LEU A 6 -27.14 -18.01 5.31
N ARG A 7 -26.87 -17.57 4.08
CA ARG A 7 -25.62 -17.90 3.37
C ARG A 7 -24.41 -17.25 4.06
N VAL A 8 -24.52 -15.99 4.46
CA VAL A 8 -23.48 -15.25 5.19
C VAL A 8 -23.24 -15.89 6.56
N VAL A 9 -24.30 -16.18 7.33
CA VAL A 9 -24.17 -16.80 8.66
C VAL A 9 -23.49 -18.17 8.57
N ARG A 10 -23.85 -19.00 7.58
CA ARG A 10 -23.17 -20.28 7.35
C ARG A 10 -21.71 -20.08 6.98
N PHE A 11 -21.41 -19.15 6.08
CA PHE A 11 -20.05 -18.83 5.67
C PHE A 11 -19.20 -18.42 6.88
N ILE A 12 -19.68 -17.49 7.71
CA ILE A 12 -18.99 -17.06 8.93
C ILE A 12 -18.77 -18.24 9.88
N ARG A 13 -19.77 -19.11 10.08
CA ARG A 13 -19.67 -20.25 10.97
C ARG A 13 -18.65 -21.29 10.50
N THR A 14 -18.53 -21.51 9.20
CA THR A 14 -17.58 -22.48 8.63
C THR A 14 -16.25 -21.84 8.21
N PHE A 15 -16.07 -20.55 8.46
CA PHE A 15 -14.88 -19.84 8.00
C PHE A 15 -13.65 -20.28 8.79
N ASN A 16 -12.66 -20.83 8.10
CA ASN A 16 -11.36 -21.14 8.69
C ASN A 16 -10.30 -20.21 8.11
N LEU A 17 -9.76 -19.34 8.97
CA LEU A 17 -8.69 -18.40 8.63
C LEU A 17 -7.47 -19.10 8.01
N LYS A 18 -7.06 -20.25 8.57
CA LYS A 18 -5.85 -20.96 8.11
C LYS A 18 -6.02 -21.49 6.69
N GLU A 19 -7.18 -22.07 6.41
CA GLU A 19 -7.51 -22.62 5.10
C GLU A 19 -7.75 -21.53 4.05
N SER A 20 -8.39 -20.43 4.44
CA SER A 20 -8.56 -19.25 3.60
C SER A 20 -7.23 -18.59 3.24
N CYS A 21 -6.31 -18.45 4.20
CA CYS A 21 -4.95 -17.94 3.94
C CYS A 21 -4.16 -18.84 2.99
N SER A 22 -4.31 -20.16 3.12
CA SER A 22 -3.60 -21.11 2.24
C SER A 22 -4.18 -21.14 0.82
N SER A 23 -5.49 -20.99 0.67
CA SER A 23 -6.15 -21.04 -0.64
C SER A 23 -6.04 -19.72 -1.41
N GLN A 24 -6.01 -18.58 -0.70
CA GLN A 24 -6.03 -17.25 -1.32
C GLN A 24 -4.98 -16.31 -0.70
N PRO A 25 -3.68 -16.66 -0.76
CA PRO A 25 -2.63 -15.90 -0.06
C PRO A 25 -2.55 -14.44 -0.52
N TYR A 26 -2.70 -14.18 -1.82
CA TYR A 26 -2.62 -12.82 -2.35
C TYR A 26 -3.79 -11.94 -1.90
N LEU A 27 -5.01 -12.47 -1.80
CA LEU A 27 -6.16 -11.72 -1.30
C LEU A 27 -5.96 -11.30 0.15
N TRP A 28 -5.43 -12.20 0.99
CA TRP A 28 -5.07 -11.89 2.36
C TRP A 28 -3.96 -10.85 2.44
N TYR A 29 -2.93 -10.99 1.61
CA TYR A 29 -1.84 -10.01 1.54
C TYR A 29 -2.37 -8.62 1.18
N PHE A 30 -3.17 -8.49 0.11
CA PHE A 30 -3.78 -7.21 -0.28
C PHE A 30 -4.74 -6.68 0.79
N SER A 31 -5.51 -7.55 1.44
CA SER A 31 -6.41 -7.16 2.55
C SER A 31 -5.62 -6.55 3.72
N ILE A 32 -4.55 -7.23 4.15
CA ILE A 32 -3.67 -6.75 5.22
C ILE A 32 -2.97 -5.44 4.82
N CYS A 33 -2.46 -5.34 3.58
CA CYS A 33 -1.91 -4.09 3.06
C CYS A 33 -2.94 -2.96 3.07
N GLY A 34 -4.19 -3.24 2.67
CA GLY A 34 -5.28 -2.27 2.72
C GLY A 34 -5.58 -1.79 4.14
N VAL A 35 -5.59 -2.70 5.11
CA VAL A 35 -5.73 -2.36 6.54
C VAL A 35 -4.58 -1.45 6.98
N PHE A 36 -3.34 -1.78 6.65
CA PHE A 36 -2.18 -0.96 7.02
C PHE A 36 -2.19 0.42 6.36
N ILE A 37 -2.53 0.51 5.08
CA ILE A 37 -2.64 1.79 4.36
C ILE A 37 -3.72 2.65 5.01
N THR A 38 -4.90 2.09 5.30
CA THR A 38 -6.00 2.82 5.92
C THR A 38 -5.62 3.28 7.33
N TRP A 39 -4.98 2.42 8.10
CA TRP A 39 -4.50 2.74 9.44
C TRP A 39 -3.42 3.84 9.42
N ALA A 40 -2.45 3.75 8.52
CA ALA A 40 -1.42 4.77 8.36
C ALA A 40 -2.03 6.13 7.99
N ASN A 41 -2.97 6.17 7.05
CA ASN A 41 -3.71 7.38 6.68
C ASN A 41 -4.49 7.95 7.87
N TYR A 42 -5.15 7.10 8.65
CA TYR A 42 -5.89 7.52 9.84
C TYR A 42 -4.95 8.07 10.93
N ALA A 43 -3.80 7.43 11.14
CA ALA A 43 -2.79 7.89 12.09
C ALA A 43 -2.21 9.26 11.68
N GLN A 44 -1.94 9.47 10.39
CA GLN A 44 -1.52 10.77 9.86
C GLN A 44 -2.62 11.82 10.04
N TYR A 45 -3.87 11.51 9.69
CA TYR A 45 -5.01 12.41 9.90
C TYR A 45 -5.13 12.83 11.36
N LYS A 46 -5.07 11.88 12.30
CA LYS A 46 -5.19 12.17 13.74
C LYS A 46 -4.06 13.09 14.23
N ARG A 47 -2.86 12.97 13.67
CA ARG A 47 -1.71 13.85 14.00
C ARG A 47 -1.87 15.26 13.40
N LEU A 48 -2.38 15.36 12.18
CA LEU A 48 -2.45 16.61 11.42
C LEU A 48 -3.70 17.45 11.71
N LYS A 49 -4.82 16.82 12.09
CA LYS A 49 -6.08 17.50 12.43
C LYS A 49 -5.94 18.67 13.42
N PRO A 50 -5.19 18.56 14.54
CA PRO A 50 -5.02 19.69 15.45
C PRO A 50 -4.14 20.82 14.90
N MET A 51 -3.23 20.53 13.95
CA MET A 51 -2.37 21.55 13.34
C MET A 51 -3.05 22.25 12.15
N TYR A 52 -3.92 21.55 11.43
CA TYR A 52 -4.59 22.03 10.23
C TYR A 52 -6.11 21.85 10.38
N PRO A 53 -6.84 22.88 10.85
CA PRO A 53 -8.28 22.80 11.05
C PRO A 53 -9.04 22.49 9.75
N ASN A 54 -8.54 22.98 8.60
CA ASN A 54 -8.98 22.56 7.26
C ASN A 54 -8.07 21.47 6.70
N TYR A 55 -8.11 20.27 7.31
CA TYR A 55 -7.30 19.14 6.85
C TYR A 55 -7.57 18.75 5.38
N ASP A 56 -8.80 18.87 4.89
CA ASP A 56 -9.12 18.52 3.50
C ASP A 56 -8.47 19.47 2.49
N GLU A 57 -8.35 20.75 2.87
CA GLU A 57 -7.65 21.75 2.06
C GLU A 57 -6.15 21.49 2.08
N TYR A 58 -5.57 21.26 3.27
CA TYR A 58 -4.18 20.85 3.45
C TYR A 58 -3.84 19.57 2.68
N ARG A 59 -4.71 18.56 2.73
CA ARG A 59 -4.52 17.30 2.00
C ARG A 59 -4.52 17.52 0.49
N LYS A 60 -5.33 18.45 -0.02
CA LYS A 60 -5.36 18.78 -1.45
C LYS A 60 -4.15 19.64 -1.84
N SER A 61 -3.74 20.61 -1.03
CA SER A 61 -2.62 21.51 -1.32
C SER A 61 -1.25 20.84 -1.13
N GLU A 62 -1.01 20.23 0.02
CA GLU A 62 0.27 19.59 0.37
C GLU A 62 0.36 18.15 -0.14
N GLY A 63 -0.76 17.42 -0.23
CA GLY A 63 -0.75 16.02 -0.63
C GLY A 63 -0.19 15.82 -2.05
N GLY A 64 -0.47 16.75 -2.97
CA GLY A 64 0.13 16.76 -4.30
C GLY A 64 1.65 16.97 -4.25
N ARG A 65 2.12 17.93 -3.44
CA ARG A 65 3.54 18.27 -3.32
C ARG A 65 4.37 17.15 -2.71
N MET A 66 3.85 16.47 -1.69
CA MET A 66 4.54 15.30 -1.11
C MET A 66 4.59 14.13 -2.09
N LEU A 67 3.54 13.92 -2.89
CA LEU A 67 3.52 12.85 -3.89
C LEU A 67 4.53 13.13 -5.02
N GLU A 68 4.63 14.38 -5.46
CA GLU A 68 5.63 14.79 -6.46
C GLU A 68 7.06 14.65 -5.92
N ALA A 69 7.32 15.10 -4.69
CA ALA A 69 8.63 14.93 -4.06
C ALA A 69 9.00 13.43 -3.94
N LYS A 70 8.04 12.58 -3.52
CA LYS A 70 8.26 11.13 -3.48
C LYS A 70 8.48 10.53 -4.86
N ARG A 71 7.77 10.98 -5.89
CA ARG A 71 8.00 10.53 -7.27
C ARG A 71 9.39 10.90 -7.76
N GLN A 72 9.87 12.10 -7.44
CA GLN A 72 11.23 12.52 -7.77
C GLN A 72 12.27 11.65 -7.06
N GLU A 73 12.12 11.40 -5.76
CA GLU A 73 13.00 10.47 -5.03
C GLU A 73 13.03 9.08 -5.67
N PHE A 74 11.87 8.51 -6.04
CA PHE A 74 11.80 7.22 -6.72
C PHE A 74 12.47 7.24 -8.10
N ALA A 75 12.30 8.34 -8.85
CA ALA A 75 12.95 8.49 -10.15
C ALA A 75 14.49 8.52 -10.02
N ASP A 76 15.02 9.19 -9.00
CA ASP A 76 16.45 9.22 -8.73
C ASP A 76 17.00 7.85 -8.32
N VAL A 77 16.27 7.10 -7.50
CA VAL A 77 16.63 5.72 -7.13
C VAL A 77 16.66 4.81 -8.37
N ILE A 78 15.66 4.92 -9.25
CA ILE A 78 15.62 4.15 -10.51
C ILE A 78 16.81 4.52 -11.39
N ARG A 79 17.09 5.82 -11.54
CA ARG A 79 18.22 6.31 -12.33
C ARG A 79 19.56 5.80 -11.79
N TYR A 80 19.73 5.85 -10.47
CA TYR A 80 20.93 5.33 -9.80
C TYR A 80 21.09 3.83 -10.03
N ASN A 81 20.03 3.04 -9.85
CA ASN A 81 20.07 1.59 -10.08
C ASN A 81 20.40 1.24 -11.53
N ASN A 82 19.86 1.98 -12.50
CA ASN A 82 20.20 1.80 -13.91
C ASN A 82 21.69 2.08 -14.15
N MET A 83 22.21 3.18 -13.61
CA MET A 83 23.65 3.51 -13.73
C MET A 83 24.54 2.42 -13.11
N VAL A 84 24.19 1.90 -11.93
CA VAL A 84 24.92 0.81 -11.28
C VAL A 84 24.87 -0.47 -12.12
N ASN A 85 23.71 -0.81 -12.68
CA ASN A 85 23.56 -1.98 -13.54
C ASN A 85 24.39 -1.85 -14.82
N THR A 86 24.40 -0.67 -15.46
CA THR A 86 25.25 -0.42 -16.63
C THR A 86 26.74 -0.51 -16.29
N MET A 87 27.17 0.05 -15.15
CA MET A 87 28.56 -0.10 -14.71
C MET A 87 28.93 -1.57 -14.45
N ARG A 88 28.02 -2.35 -13.85
CA ARG A 88 28.23 -3.78 -13.64
C ARG A 88 28.32 -4.56 -14.95
N SER A 89 27.49 -4.25 -15.95
CA SER A 89 27.57 -4.89 -17.26
C SER A 89 28.86 -4.53 -17.99
N ASP A 90 29.30 -3.26 -17.93
CA ASP A 90 30.55 -2.83 -18.56
C ASP A 90 31.79 -3.47 -17.91
N MET A 91 31.80 -3.62 -16.58
CA MET A 91 32.87 -4.33 -15.89
C MET A 91 32.85 -5.83 -16.19
N GLY A 92 31.66 -6.45 -16.27
CA GLY A 92 31.51 -7.86 -16.62
C GLY A 92 31.89 -8.17 -18.07
N ALA A 93 31.70 -7.22 -18.99
CA ALA A 93 32.11 -7.36 -20.40
C ALA A 93 33.61 -7.12 -20.64
N ARG A 94 34.34 -6.62 -19.63
CA ARG A 94 35.80 -6.40 -19.66
C ARG A 94 36.61 -7.53 -19.00
N LEU A 95 35.94 -8.57 -18.49
CA LEU A 95 36.53 -9.81 -18.01
C LEU A 95 36.31 -10.92 -19.04
#